data_AF-A0A7V9CKC5-F1
#
_entry.id   AF-A0A7V9CKC5-F1
#
_cell.length_a   1.000
_cell.length_b   1.000
_cell.length_c   1.000
_cell.angle_alpha   90.00
_cell.angle_beta   90.00
_cell.angle_gamma   90.00
#
_symmetry.space_group_name_H-M   'P 1'
#
loop_
_entity.id
_entity.type
_entity.pdbx_description
1 polymer ?
#
loop_
_entity_poly.entity_id
_entity_poly.type
_entity_poly.pdbx_seq_one_letter_code
_entity_poly.pdbx_strand_id
1 'polypeptide(L)'
;MNETRRRRRREAWRQATLGVLTCALCVLTGWAAWRLTPLRVHQMDIVTASSAPPDHILAHDRGGHVDHHVLFFGTDADSRQNLRRADVLLMGNSRLMFALRGDALREYFNARGMRVFALGFGHEEQHEFPVALMRRHGLRPRLVIANIDNFFGGVTSPWGERVLRDTRFDAWKTEVEAGAGHAVRRTLHRVVPHVPDLWKGEREFVIYRSQRDGSWFSATDFGHGSRLTPFYRGRDLVRPDAVALARDFKREIETIGARLVFVLMPGRDVSLTHAQLLSDEVGVPLVAPEVDGLRTMDGSHLSDDSAEHYARVFFQHLDPVLDEIRAEQR
;
A
#
# COMPACT_ATOMS: atom_id res chain seq x y z
N MET A 1 -13.55 26.29 -56.44
CA MET A 1 -13.50 25.24 -55.38
C MET A 1 -14.83 24.51 -55.35
N ASN A 2 -14.83 23.23 -55.77
CA ASN A 2 -15.98 22.49 -56.32
C ASN A 2 -17.20 22.34 -55.38
N GLU A 3 -18.39 22.68 -55.88
CA GLU A 3 -19.69 22.55 -55.21
C GLU A 3 -19.99 21.10 -54.79
N THR A 4 -19.58 20.14 -55.62
CA THR A 4 -19.62 18.70 -55.33
C THR A 4 -18.82 18.32 -54.08
N ARG A 5 -17.69 18.99 -53.83
CA ARG A 5 -16.84 18.76 -52.65
C ARG A 5 -17.48 19.34 -51.38
N ARG A 6 -18.17 20.48 -51.49
CA ARG A 6 -18.97 21.06 -50.40
C ARG A 6 -20.18 20.18 -50.05
N ARG A 7 -20.87 19.62 -51.05
CA ARG A 7 -22.03 18.73 -50.84
C ARG A 7 -21.63 17.42 -50.17
N ARG A 8 -20.56 16.75 -50.64
CA ARG A 8 -20.02 15.55 -49.98
C ARG A 8 -19.58 15.79 -48.54
N ARG A 9 -18.94 16.93 -48.26
CA ARG A 9 -18.52 17.30 -46.90
C ARG A 9 -19.73 17.51 -45.97
N ARG A 10 -20.79 18.18 -46.45
CA ARG A 10 -22.04 18.36 -45.68
C ARG A 10 -22.73 17.03 -45.39
N GLU A 11 -22.76 16.11 -46.36
CA GLU A 11 -23.35 14.78 -46.19
C GLU A 11 -22.57 13.95 -45.17
N ALA A 12 -21.24 13.95 -45.25
CA ALA A 12 -20.37 13.27 -44.28
C ALA A 12 -20.57 13.84 -42.85
N TRP A 13 -20.69 15.16 -42.70
CA TRP A 13 -21.00 15.78 -41.41
C TRP A 13 -22.36 15.35 -40.88
N ARG A 14 -23.40 15.31 -41.72
CA ARG A 14 -24.73 14.84 -41.32
C ARG A 14 -24.71 13.39 -40.84
N GLN A 15 -24.03 12.51 -41.57
CA GLN A 15 -23.89 11.10 -41.21
C GLN A 15 -23.11 10.94 -39.89
N ALA A 16 -22.01 11.68 -39.72
CA ALA A 16 -21.24 11.67 -38.47
C ALA A 16 -22.07 12.18 -37.28
N THR A 17 -22.80 13.30 -37.46
CA THR A 17 -23.69 13.85 -36.42
C THR A 17 -24.80 12.86 -36.07
N LEU A 18 -25.44 12.23 -37.05
CA LEU A 18 -26.47 11.22 -36.82
C LEU A 18 -25.92 9.99 -36.08
N GLY A 19 -24.70 9.56 -36.42
CA GLY A 19 -24.01 8.49 -35.71
C GLY A 19 -23.74 8.84 -34.26
N VAL A 20 -23.20 10.03 -33.98
CA VAL A 20 -22.93 10.51 -32.61
C VAL A 20 -24.23 10.62 -31.81
N LEU A 21 -25.29 11.19 -32.38
CA LEU A 21 -26.59 11.32 -31.71
C LEU A 21 -27.23 9.96 -31.40
N THR A 22 -27.15 9.01 -32.33
CA THR A 22 -27.64 7.63 -32.11
C THR A 22 -26.86 6.95 -30.98
N CYS A 23 -25.52 7.05 -30.97
CA CYS A 23 -24.70 6.52 -29.89
C CYS A 23 -25.05 7.16 -28.53
N ALA A 24 -25.18 8.50 -28.48
CA ALA A 24 -25.56 9.20 -27.28
C ALA A 24 -26.94 8.77 -26.77
N LEU A 25 -27.92 8.62 -27.66
CA LEU A 25 -29.25 8.14 -27.32
C LEU A 25 -29.21 6.72 -26.75
N CYS A 26 -28.49 5.79 -27.37
CA CYS A 26 -28.34 4.42 -26.87
C CYS A 26 -27.65 4.37 -25.49
N VAL A 27 -26.63 5.19 -25.27
CA VAL A 27 -25.94 5.28 -23.97
C VAL A 27 -26.90 5.84 -22.91
N LEU A 28 -27.64 6.91 -23.23
CA LEU A 28 -28.58 7.54 -22.30
C LEU A 28 -29.77 6.64 -21.97
N THR A 29 -30.34 5.94 -22.95
CA THR A 29 -31.45 5.01 -22.73
C THR A 29 -30.99 3.77 -21.97
N GLY A 30 -29.81 3.22 -22.28
CA GLY A 30 -29.21 2.13 -21.51
C GLY A 30 -28.94 2.54 -20.06
N TRP A 31 -28.38 3.74 -19.85
CA TRP A 31 -28.15 4.30 -18.52
C TRP A 31 -29.46 4.53 -17.75
N ALA A 32 -30.48 5.12 -18.40
CA ALA A 32 -31.78 5.36 -17.79
C ALA A 32 -32.49 4.05 -17.45
N ALA A 33 -32.46 3.06 -18.35
CA ALA A 33 -32.98 1.73 -18.09
C ALA A 33 -32.27 1.08 -16.91
N TRP A 34 -30.93 1.13 -16.84
CA TRP A 34 -30.19 0.62 -15.69
C TRP A 34 -30.56 1.32 -14.39
N ARG A 35 -30.70 2.65 -14.41
CA ARG A 35 -30.91 3.46 -13.19
C ARG A 35 -32.34 3.41 -12.65
N LEU A 36 -33.33 3.31 -13.54
CA LEU A 36 -34.76 3.38 -13.22
C LEU A 36 -35.44 2.01 -13.09
N THR A 37 -34.71 0.92 -13.36
CA THR A 37 -35.25 -0.44 -13.22
C THR A 37 -34.57 -1.19 -12.05
N PRO A 38 -35.08 -2.37 -11.66
CA PRO A 38 -34.42 -3.25 -10.68
C PRO A 38 -33.03 -3.72 -11.11
N LEU A 39 -32.56 -3.44 -12.34
CA LEU A 39 -31.19 -3.71 -12.75
C LEU A 39 -30.15 -2.93 -11.90
N ARG A 40 -30.57 -1.87 -11.21
CA ARG A 40 -29.74 -1.18 -10.20
C ARG A 40 -29.33 -2.09 -9.03
N VAL A 41 -30.06 -3.18 -8.75
CA VAL A 41 -29.68 -4.18 -7.74
C VAL A 41 -28.41 -4.93 -8.17
N HIS A 42 -28.12 -4.97 -9.47
CA HIS A 42 -26.82 -5.35 -10.02
C HIS A 42 -25.89 -4.14 -10.14
N GLN A 43 -25.98 -3.15 -9.22
CA GLN A 43 -24.98 -2.10 -9.09
C GLN A 43 -23.64 -2.82 -8.94
N MET A 44 -22.84 -2.73 -10.00
CA MET A 44 -21.50 -3.27 -9.96
C MET A 44 -20.78 -2.55 -8.84
N ASP A 45 -20.04 -3.30 -8.05
CA ASP A 45 -19.23 -2.72 -7.00
C ASP A 45 -18.10 -1.96 -7.70
N ILE A 46 -18.35 -0.68 -7.95
CA ILE A 46 -17.42 0.20 -8.61
C ILE A 46 -16.46 0.65 -7.52
N VAL A 47 -15.44 -0.16 -7.31
CA VAL A 47 -14.33 0.10 -6.38
C VAL A 47 -13.75 1.50 -6.59
N THR A 48 -13.74 1.98 -7.84
CA THR A 48 -13.30 3.34 -8.20
C THR A 48 -14.19 4.45 -7.64
N ALA A 49 -15.39 4.13 -7.16
CA ALA A 49 -16.32 5.07 -6.53
C ALA A 49 -16.22 5.10 -5.00
N SER A 50 -15.49 4.18 -4.37
CA SER A 50 -15.35 4.05 -2.91
C SER A 50 -14.73 5.28 -2.27
N SER A 51 -15.32 5.80 -1.20
CA SER A 51 -14.77 6.91 -0.42
C SER A 51 -13.63 6.46 0.49
N ALA A 52 -12.68 7.36 0.70
CA ALA A 52 -11.77 7.27 1.82
C ALA A 52 -12.60 7.14 3.12
N PRO A 53 -12.23 6.23 4.03
CA PRO A 53 -12.70 6.31 5.41
C PRO A 53 -12.31 7.67 6.02
N PRO A 54 -12.99 8.11 7.09
CA PRO A 54 -12.55 9.28 7.84
C PRO A 54 -11.08 9.16 8.25
N ASP A 55 -10.37 10.28 8.26
CA ASP A 55 -8.95 10.38 8.63
C ASP A 55 -8.01 9.52 7.78
N HIS A 56 -8.32 9.39 6.49
CA HIS A 56 -7.45 8.72 5.52
C HIS A 56 -7.15 9.62 4.32
N ILE A 57 -5.93 9.50 3.83
CA ILE A 57 -5.46 10.13 2.59
C ILE A 57 -5.40 9.12 1.45
N LEU A 58 -5.45 9.60 0.21
CA LEU A 58 -5.22 8.76 -0.96
C LEU A 58 -3.76 8.27 -0.96
N ALA A 59 -3.56 6.96 -1.02
CA ALA A 59 -2.24 6.36 -1.09
C ALA A 59 -1.92 5.84 -2.49
N HIS A 60 -2.92 5.27 -3.17
CA HIS A 60 -2.80 4.74 -4.51
C HIS A 60 -4.16 4.72 -5.21
N ASP A 61 -4.18 5.04 -6.49
CA ASP A 61 -5.25 4.71 -7.43
C ASP A 61 -4.67 4.43 -8.82
N ARG A 62 -5.52 4.41 -9.86
CA ARG A 62 -5.07 4.26 -11.25
C ARG A 62 -4.06 5.31 -11.72
N GLY A 63 -4.02 6.49 -11.10
CA GLY A 63 -3.02 7.52 -11.37
C GLY A 63 -1.64 7.19 -10.80
N GLY A 64 -1.52 6.17 -9.95
CA GLY A 64 -0.28 5.73 -9.32
C GLY A 64 -0.28 5.96 -7.80
N HIS A 65 0.89 5.79 -7.20
CA HIS A 65 1.10 6.03 -5.77
C HIS A 65 1.29 7.51 -5.46
N VAL A 66 0.78 7.93 -4.30
CA VAL A 66 0.80 9.33 -3.82
C VAL A 66 1.40 9.43 -2.42
N ASP A 67 1.23 8.39 -1.61
CA ASP A 67 1.64 8.39 -0.20
C ASP A 67 3.13 8.59 0.04
N HIS A 68 3.99 8.22 -0.91
CA HIS A 68 5.43 8.48 -0.82
C HIS A 68 5.72 9.97 -0.74
N HIS A 69 5.13 10.78 -1.63
CA HIS A 69 5.26 12.23 -1.61
C HIS A 69 4.63 12.81 -0.35
N VAL A 70 3.44 12.34 0.02
CA VAL A 70 2.72 12.87 1.19
C VAL A 70 3.54 12.67 2.47
N LEU A 71 4.04 11.47 2.71
CA LEU A 71 4.81 11.16 3.91
C LEU A 71 6.23 11.77 3.86
N PHE A 72 6.93 11.72 2.72
CA PHE A 72 8.30 12.25 2.63
C PHE A 72 8.32 13.78 2.73
N PHE A 73 7.39 14.50 2.09
CA PHE A 73 7.33 15.96 2.19
C PHE A 73 6.49 16.46 3.37
N GLY A 74 5.70 15.59 3.99
CA GLY A 74 4.86 15.91 5.13
C GLY A 74 3.78 16.95 4.78
N THR A 75 3.16 16.78 3.62
CA THR A 75 2.09 17.68 3.11
C THR A 75 0.79 17.49 3.88
N ASP A 76 0.54 16.29 4.40
CA ASP A 76 -0.54 16.00 5.35
C ASP A 76 -0.09 16.22 6.80
N ALA A 77 -0.71 17.21 7.47
CA ALA A 77 -0.29 17.65 8.79
C ALA A 77 -0.50 16.59 9.88
N ASP A 78 -1.61 15.85 9.81
CA ASP A 78 -2.01 14.85 10.80
C ASP A 78 -1.13 13.59 10.69
N SER A 79 -0.93 13.06 9.47
CA SER A 79 0.02 11.96 9.22
C SER A 79 1.41 12.32 9.71
N ARG A 80 1.89 13.53 9.38
CA ARG A 80 3.21 14.01 9.82
C ARG A 80 3.29 14.09 11.35
N GLN A 81 2.25 14.59 12.01
CA GLN A 81 2.23 14.71 13.47
C GLN A 81 2.23 13.33 14.14
N ASN A 82 1.39 12.40 13.68
CA ASN A 82 1.31 11.05 14.22
C ASN A 82 2.59 10.25 13.98
N LEU A 83 3.16 10.37 12.78
CA LEU A 83 4.46 9.78 12.44
C LEU A 83 5.59 10.26 13.36
N ARG A 84 5.67 11.57 13.62
CA ARG A 84 6.69 12.13 14.55
C ARG A 84 6.48 11.73 16.01
N ARG A 85 5.26 11.35 16.37
CA ARG A 85 4.87 10.90 17.71
C ARG A 85 4.93 9.39 17.87
N ALA A 86 5.19 8.64 16.82
CA ALA A 86 5.20 7.19 16.89
C ALA A 86 6.30 6.70 17.84
N ASP A 87 5.92 5.82 18.76
CA ASP A 87 6.86 5.09 19.61
C ASP A 87 7.38 3.83 18.89
N VAL A 88 6.61 3.33 17.91
CA VAL A 88 6.93 2.17 17.07
C VAL A 88 6.78 2.53 15.60
N LEU A 89 7.82 2.27 14.81
CA LEU A 89 7.75 2.34 13.34
C LEU A 89 7.79 0.94 12.75
N LEU A 90 6.79 0.59 11.94
CA LEU A 90 6.84 -0.62 11.11
C LEU A 90 7.39 -0.24 9.74
N MET A 91 8.55 -0.74 9.35
CA MET A 91 9.18 -0.44 8.07
C MET A 91 9.13 -1.66 7.16
N GLY A 92 8.75 -1.47 5.89
CA GLY A 92 8.74 -2.59 4.96
C GLY A 92 8.18 -2.25 3.60
N ASN A 93 7.73 -3.30 2.92
CA ASN A 93 7.14 -3.23 1.60
C ASN A 93 5.62 -3.44 1.66
N SER A 94 5.00 -3.66 0.51
CA SER A 94 3.57 -3.93 0.38
C SER A 94 3.13 -5.13 1.22
N ARG A 95 3.91 -6.21 1.34
CA ARG A 95 3.50 -7.40 2.13
C ARG A 95 3.24 -7.06 3.59
N LEU A 96 4.08 -6.22 4.19
CA LEU A 96 3.84 -5.73 5.56
C LEU A 96 2.53 -4.93 5.64
N MET A 97 2.28 -4.05 4.66
CA MET A 97 1.08 -3.22 4.65
C MET A 97 -0.21 -4.01 4.47
N PHE A 98 -0.17 -5.14 3.77
CA PHE A 98 -1.33 -6.01 3.61
C PHE A 98 -1.51 -6.99 4.77
N ALA A 99 -0.42 -7.45 5.39
CA ALA A 99 -0.46 -8.40 6.48
C ALA A 99 -0.82 -7.74 7.83
N LEU A 100 -0.33 -6.52 8.07
CA LEU A 100 -0.54 -5.78 9.32
C LEU A 100 -1.28 -4.47 9.03
N ARG A 101 -2.61 -4.56 8.94
CA ARG A 101 -3.50 -3.42 8.69
C ARG A 101 -4.73 -3.44 9.57
N GLY A 102 -5.44 -2.31 9.58
CA GLY A 102 -6.68 -2.13 10.31
C GLY A 102 -6.47 -2.00 11.82
N ASP A 103 -7.57 -2.17 12.55
CA ASP A 103 -7.62 -1.86 13.97
C ASP A 103 -6.74 -2.78 14.83
N ALA A 104 -6.51 -4.03 14.41
CA ALA A 104 -5.69 -4.98 15.15
C ALA A 104 -4.28 -4.45 15.45
N LEU A 105 -3.64 -3.79 14.48
CA LEU A 105 -2.32 -3.18 14.65
C LEU A 105 -2.34 -2.10 15.74
N ARG A 106 -3.31 -1.19 15.62
CA ARG A 106 -3.45 -0.05 16.52
C ARG A 106 -3.83 -0.48 17.93
N GLU A 107 -4.81 -1.37 18.06
CA GLU A 107 -5.28 -1.90 19.33
C GLU A 107 -4.17 -2.62 20.10
N TYR A 108 -3.37 -3.43 19.41
CA TYR A 108 -2.24 -4.15 20.03
C TYR A 108 -1.23 -3.21 20.70
N PHE A 109 -0.79 -2.17 19.98
CA PHE A 109 0.19 -1.21 20.51
C PHE A 109 -0.43 -0.24 21.52
N ASN A 110 -1.67 0.21 21.30
CA ASN A 110 -2.38 1.07 22.26
C ASN A 110 -2.60 0.39 23.61
N ALA A 111 -2.93 -0.91 23.61
CA ALA A 111 -3.05 -1.69 24.84
C ALA A 111 -1.73 -1.75 25.65
N ARG A 112 -0.60 -1.48 25.00
CA ARG A 112 0.74 -1.40 25.60
C ARG A 112 1.21 0.04 25.83
N GLY A 113 0.34 1.03 25.65
CA GLY A 113 0.66 2.45 25.81
C GLY A 113 1.67 2.96 24.78
N MET A 114 1.74 2.34 23.60
CA MET A 114 2.64 2.72 22.51
C MET A 114 1.84 3.18 21.30
N ARG A 115 2.33 4.22 20.63
CA ARG A 115 1.78 4.69 19.36
C ARG A 115 2.56 4.06 18.22
N VAL A 116 1.84 3.50 17.26
CA VAL A 116 2.42 2.82 16.11
C VAL A 116 2.20 3.63 14.84
N PHE A 117 3.17 3.62 13.93
CA PHE A 117 3.00 4.14 12.58
C PHE A 117 3.64 3.22 11.54
N ALA A 118 2.88 2.79 10.55
CA ALA A 118 3.33 1.93 9.47
C ALA A 118 3.92 2.74 8.31
N LEU A 119 5.18 2.46 8.01
CA LEU A 119 6.01 2.95 6.91
C LEU A 119 6.33 1.82 5.93
N GLY A 120 5.31 1.06 5.51
CA GLY A 120 5.42 0.18 4.36
C GLY A 120 4.95 0.86 3.08
N PHE A 121 5.54 0.51 1.94
CA PHE A 121 5.29 1.17 0.67
C PHE A 121 5.05 0.18 -0.49
N GLY A 122 4.27 0.61 -1.49
CA GLY A 122 3.81 -0.25 -2.59
C GLY A 122 4.79 -0.54 -3.71
N HIS A 123 5.95 0.11 -3.72
CA HIS A 123 6.95 -0.02 -4.78
C HIS A 123 8.15 -0.86 -4.38
N GLU A 124 7.96 -1.86 -3.51
CA GLU A 124 9.07 -2.71 -3.01
C GLU A 124 10.17 -1.88 -2.33
N GLU A 125 9.80 -0.76 -1.70
CA GLU A 125 10.78 0.10 -1.05
C GLU A 125 11.55 -0.69 0.02
N GLN A 126 12.85 -0.53 -0.03
CA GLN A 126 13.81 -1.15 0.86
C GLN A 126 14.22 -0.18 1.96
N HIS A 127 15.22 -0.53 2.76
CA HIS A 127 15.68 0.25 3.91
C HIS A 127 16.04 1.73 3.64
N GLU A 128 16.53 2.09 2.46
CA GLU A 128 17.01 3.45 2.17
C GLU A 128 15.90 4.51 2.25
N PHE A 129 14.72 4.24 1.68
CA PHE A 129 13.61 5.20 1.65
C PHE A 129 13.03 5.53 3.04
N PRO A 130 12.64 4.56 3.89
CA PRO A 130 12.18 4.84 5.24
C PRO A 130 13.28 5.45 6.11
N VAL A 131 14.55 5.11 5.90
CA VAL A 131 15.70 5.80 6.54
C VAL A 131 15.75 7.27 6.14
N ALA A 132 15.67 7.58 4.85
CA ALA A 132 15.67 8.96 4.38
C ALA A 132 14.50 9.76 4.96
N LEU A 133 13.33 9.14 5.05
CA LEU A 133 12.15 9.71 5.69
C LEU A 133 12.39 9.95 7.20
N MET A 134 12.97 8.97 7.89
CA MET A 134 13.31 9.03 9.31
C MET A 134 14.24 10.21 9.60
N ARG A 135 15.31 10.35 8.83
CA ARG A 135 16.27 11.46 8.91
C ARG A 135 15.59 12.80 8.64
N ARG A 136 14.80 12.89 7.57
CA ARG A 136 14.14 14.12 7.13
C ARG A 136 13.19 14.71 8.17
N HIS A 137 12.43 13.86 8.86
CA HIS A 137 11.47 14.28 9.87
C HIS A 137 12.03 14.24 11.30
N GLY A 138 13.29 13.81 11.47
CA GLY A 138 13.93 13.64 12.76
C GLY A 138 13.15 12.67 13.65
N LEU A 139 12.68 11.56 13.09
CA LEU A 139 11.89 10.58 13.83
C LEU A 139 12.78 9.87 14.86
N ARG A 140 12.25 9.65 16.05
CA ARG A 140 12.94 8.99 17.16
C ARG A 140 12.01 7.98 17.84
N PRO A 141 11.63 6.90 17.14
CA PRO A 141 10.85 5.85 17.77
C PRO A 141 11.66 5.17 18.87
N ARG A 142 10.98 4.43 19.74
CA ARG A 142 11.61 3.54 20.72
C ARG A 142 11.90 2.18 20.10
N LEU A 143 11.11 1.78 19.11
CA LEU A 143 11.19 0.49 18.44
C LEU A 143 10.99 0.65 16.93
N VAL A 144 11.81 -0.05 16.15
CA VAL A 144 11.64 -0.25 14.72
C VAL A 144 11.42 -1.73 14.46
N ILE A 145 10.35 -2.04 13.75
CA ILE A 145 10.00 -3.39 13.31
C ILE A 145 10.17 -3.40 11.80
N ALA A 146 11.19 -4.08 11.28
CA ALA A 146 11.50 -4.08 9.86
C ALA A 146 11.15 -5.43 9.21
N ASN A 147 10.32 -5.41 8.15
CA ASN A 147 10.10 -6.58 7.32
C ASN A 147 11.39 -6.93 6.59
N ILE A 148 11.96 -8.10 6.83
CA ILE A 148 13.27 -8.49 6.29
C ILE A 148 13.21 -9.01 4.85
N ASP A 149 12.01 -9.35 4.37
CA ASP A 149 11.76 -9.85 3.02
C ASP A 149 12.22 -8.85 1.93
N ASN A 150 13.34 -9.18 1.28
CA ASN A 150 14.03 -8.39 0.25
C ASN A 150 14.31 -6.93 0.64
N PHE A 151 14.40 -6.62 1.93
CA PHE A 151 14.52 -5.25 2.42
C PHE A 151 15.95 -4.70 2.40
N PHE A 152 16.95 -5.58 2.34
CA PHE A 152 18.38 -5.24 2.35
C PHE A 152 19.06 -5.57 1.01
N GLY A 153 18.44 -5.19 -0.10
CA GLY A 153 19.01 -5.31 -1.44
C GLY A 153 19.78 -4.09 -1.94
N GLY A 154 19.73 -2.96 -1.24
CA GLY A 154 20.43 -1.73 -1.60
C GLY A 154 19.79 -0.96 -2.76
N VAL A 155 18.48 -1.13 -2.97
CA VAL A 155 17.77 -0.49 -4.08
C VAL A 155 16.53 0.23 -3.56
N THR A 156 16.47 1.54 -3.82
CA THR A 156 15.22 2.29 -3.75
C THR A 156 14.48 2.12 -5.08
N SER A 157 13.15 2.02 -5.06
CA SER A 157 12.40 1.88 -6.31
C SER A 157 12.59 3.11 -7.22
N PRO A 158 12.38 3.01 -8.55
CA PRO A 158 12.40 4.19 -9.42
C PRO A 158 11.44 5.30 -8.97
N TRP A 159 10.33 4.93 -8.33
CA TRP A 159 9.38 5.87 -7.76
C TRP A 159 9.92 6.53 -6.48
N GLY A 160 10.44 5.74 -5.54
CA GLY A 160 11.08 6.24 -4.33
C GLY A 160 12.25 7.16 -4.65
N GLU A 161 13.10 6.80 -5.60
CA GLU A 161 14.19 7.64 -6.07
C GLU A 161 13.72 8.99 -6.62
N ARG A 162 12.62 8.99 -7.38
CA ARG A 162 12.01 10.22 -7.87
C ARG A 162 11.54 11.08 -6.69
N VAL A 163 10.83 10.50 -5.73
CA VAL A 163 10.34 11.20 -4.53
C VAL A 163 11.50 11.84 -3.76
N LEU A 164 12.63 11.14 -3.61
CA LEU A 164 13.81 11.66 -2.93
C LEU A 164 14.44 12.88 -3.64
N ARG A 165 14.31 12.98 -4.97
CA ARG A 165 14.83 14.08 -5.80
C ARG A 165 13.86 15.24 -5.98
N ASP A 166 12.57 14.99 -5.85
CA ASP A 166 11.51 15.97 -6.08
C ASP A 166 11.55 17.14 -5.09
N THR A 167 10.88 18.24 -5.44
CA THR A 167 10.70 19.40 -4.55
C THR A 167 9.37 19.34 -3.80
N ARG A 168 9.19 20.23 -2.82
CA ARG A 168 7.88 20.41 -2.17
C ARG A 168 6.78 20.81 -3.16
N PHE A 169 7.12 21.55 -4.20
CA PHE A 169 6.17 21.93 -5.23
C PHE A 169 5.76 20.72 -6.08
N ASP A 170 6.72 19.87 -6.44
CA ASP A 170 6.42 18.63 -7.18
C ASP A 170 5.54 17.69 -6.37
N ALA A 171 5.82 17.55 -5.07
CA ALA A 171 4.98 16.77 -4.15
C ALA A 171 3.55 17.31 -4.06
N TRP A 172 3.39 18.62 -3.86
CA TRP A 172 2.09 19.27 -3.84
C TRP A 172 1.35 19.08 -5.17
N LYS A 173 2.05 19.24 -6.30
CA LYS A 173 1.49 19.04 -7.63
C LYS A 173 1.00 17.60 -7.79
N THR A 174 1.82 16.61 -7.48
CA THR A 174 1.46 15.19 -7.56
C THR A 174 0.24 14.87 -6.70
N GLU A 175 0.19 15.37 -5.47
CA GLU A 175 -0.94 15.16 -4.56
C GLU A 175 -2.23 15.81 -5.09
N VAL A 176 -2.17 17.05 -5.57
CA VAL A 176 -3.33 17.75 -6.12
C VAL A 176 -3.83 17.10 -7.40
N GLU A 177 -2.92 16.74 -8.33
CA GLU A 177 -3.28 16.08 -9.58
C GLU A 177 -3.89 14.69 -9.32
N ALA A 178 -3.31 13.92 -8.41
CA ALA A 178 -3.84 12.61 -8.05
C ALA A 178 -5.18 12.72 -7.32
N GLY A 179 -5.31 13.62 -6.33
CA GLY A 179 -6.55 13.83 -5.58
C GLY A 179 -7.69 14.35 -6.47
N ALA A 180 -7.42 15.34 -7.33
CA ALA A 180 -8.41 15.85 -8.27
C ALA A 180 -8.77 14.81 -9.33
N GLY A 181 -7.77 14.11 -9.89
CA GLY A 181 -7.97 13.03 -10.84
C GLY A 181 -8.83 11.91 -10.26
N HIS A 182 -8.54 11.50 -9.03
CA HIS A 182 -9.32 10.51 -8.29
C HIS A 182 -10.75 10.98 -8.08
N ALA A 183 -10.96 12.19 -7.54
CA ALA A 183 -12.30 12.73 -7.29
C ALA A 183 -13.15 12.81 -8.56
N VAL A 184 -12.55 13.21 -9.69
CA VAL A 184 -13.20 13.22 -11.01
C VAL A 184 -13.53 11.80 -11.45
N ARG A 185 -12.57 10.86 -11.39
CA ARG A 185 -12.80 9.44 -11.73
C ARG A 185 -13.93 8.84 -10.91
N ARG A 186 -13.91 9.01 -9.58
CA ARG A 186 -14.94 8.50 -8.68
C ARG A 186 -16.33 9.05 -9.03
N THR A 187 -16.41 10.34 -9.33
CA THR A 187 -17.68 11.00 -9.67
C THR A 187 -18.19 10.53 -11.02
N LEU A 188 -17.31 10.46 -12.01
CA LEU A 188 -17.63 9.97 -13.34
C LEU A 188 -18.12 8.51 -13.29
N HIS A 189 -17.44 7.66 -12.52
CA HIS A 189 -17.77 6.24 -12.45
C HIS A 189 -19.08 5.92 -11.72
N ARG A 190 -19.66 6.88 -10.98
CA ARG A 190 -21.05 6.77 -10.51
C ARG A 190 -22.09 6.85 -11.63
N VAL A 191 -21.74 7.48 -12.74
CA VAL A 191 -22.61 7.70 -13.91
C VAL A 191 -22.26 6.74 -15.03
N VAL A 192 -20.97 6.61 -15.34
CA VAL A 192 -20.44 5.78 -16.41
C VAL A 192 -19.60 4.67 -15.80
N PRO A 193 -20.12 3.43 -15.69
CA PRO A 193 -19.37 2.35 -15.07
C PRO A 193 -18.04 2.16 -15.79
N HIS A 194 -16.97 1.92 -15.02
CA HIS A 194 -15.67 1.63 -15.58
C HIS A 194 -15.76 0.31 -16.35
N VAL A 195 -15.62 0.40 -17.67
CA VAL A 195 -15.91 -0.70 -18.60
C VAL A 195 -15.13 -1.99 -18.28
N PRO A 196 -13.84 -1.95 -17.87
CA PRO A 196 -13.12 -3.13 -17.38
C PRO A 196 -13.73 -3.78 -16.12
N ASP A 197 -14.33 -2.99 -15.22
CA ASP A 197 -15.02 -3.52 -14.03
C ASP A 197 -16.26 -4.35 -14.44
N LEU A 198 -16.85 -4.07 -15.62
CA LEU A 198 -17.99 -4.81 -16.15
C LEU A 198 -17.64 -6.26 -16.55
N TRP A 199 -16.38 -6.53 -16.91
CA TRP A 199 -15.97 -7.82 -17.46
C TRP A 199 -14.99 -8.59 -16.58
N LYS A 200 -14.90 -8.24 -15.28
CA LYS A 200 -13.90 -8.81 -14.37
C LYS A 200 -12.48 -8.71 -14.96
N GLY A 201 -12.18 -7.62 -15.68
CA GLY A 201 -10.83 -7.31 -16.15
C GLY A 201 -9.91 -6.95 -14.99
N GLU A 202 -8.74 -6.36 -15.28
CA GLU A 202 -7.87 -5.80 -14.24
C GLU A 202 -8.68 -4.84 -13.37
N ARG A 203 -8.98 -5.26 -12.13
CA ARG A 203 -9.72 -4.46 -11.16
C ARG A 203 -8.82 -3.32 -10.72
N GLU A 204 -9.36 -2.10 -10.77
CA GLU A 204 -8.65 -0.95 -10.24
C GLU A 204 -8.40 -1.14 -8.73
N PHE A 205 -7.15 -0.96 -8.33
CA PHE A 205 -6.74 -1.05 -6.94
C PHE A 205 -6.71 0.35 -6.33
N VAL A 206 -7.54 0.61 -5.33
CA VAL A 206 -7.56 1.89 -4.61
C VAL A 206 -7.16 1.66 -3.16
N ILE A 207 -6.12 2.36 -2.73
CA ILE A 207 -5.61 2.32 -1.36
C ILE A 207 -5.73 3.69 -0.75
N TYR A 208 -6.22 3.70 0.48
CA TYR A 208 -6.17 4.83 1.38
C TYR A 208 -5.22 4.53 2.54
N ARG A 209 -4.53 5.55 3.04
CA ARG A 209 -3.63 5.43 4.19
C ARG A 209 -4.21 6.18 5.37
N SER A 210 -4.27 5.50 6.51
CA SER A 210 -4.69 6.09 7.79
C SER A 210 -3.71 7.18 8.21
N GLN A 211 -4.24 8.38 8.49
CA GLN A 211 -3.44 9.47 9.05
C GLN A 211 -3.00 9.19 10.49
N ARG A 212 -3.66 8.24 11.18
CA ARG A 212 -3.47 7.96 12.61
C ARG A 212 -2.28 7.03 12.87
N ASP A 213 -2.16 5.98 12.08
CA ASP A 213 -1.20 4.89 12.28
C ASP A 213 -0.51 4.44 10.97
N GLY A 214 -0.76 5.13 9.86
CA GLY A 214 -0.14 4.82 8.58
C GLY A 214 -0.61 3.51 7.94
N SER A 215 -1.52 2.74 8.55
CA SER A 215 -2.02 1.48 7.98
C SER A 215 -2.79 1.70 6.66
N TRP A 216 -2.81 0.68 5.80
CA TRP A 216 -3.55 0.73 4.55
C TRP A 216 -4.97 0.20 4.70
N PHE A 217 -5.90 0.94 4.13
CA PHE A 217 -7.25 0.50 3.83
C PHE A 217 -7.36 0.29 2.31
N SER A 218 -7.65 -0.94 1.90
CA SER A 218 -7.98 -1.22 0.50
C SER A 218 -9.48 -1.09 0.30
N ALA A 219 -9.86 -0.31 -0.70
CA ALA A 219 -11.25 -0.22 -1.12
C ALA A 219 -11.65 -1.32 -2.13
N THR A 220 -10.70 -2.17 -2.53
CA THR A 220 -10.88 -3.20 -3.55
C THR A 220 -11.05 -4.55 -2.87
N ASP A 221 -12.21 -5.19 -3.09
CA ASP A 221 -12.35 -6.61 -2.75
C ASP A 221 -11.72 -7.48 -3.85
N PHE A 222 -10.72 -8.26 -3.47
CA PHE A 222 -10.01 -9.18 -4.35
C PHE A 222 -10.60 -10.61 -4.34
N GLY A 223 -11.65 -10.83 -3.55
CA GLY A 223 -12.30 -12.13 -3.40
C GLY A 223 -11.46 -13.13 -2.60
N HIS A 224 -11.75 -14.42 -2.78
CA HIS A 224 -11.21 -15.47 -1.92
C HIS A 224 -9.72 -15.78 -2.13
N GLY A 225 -9.10 -15.30 -3.20
CA GLY A 225 -7.67 -15.49 -3.43
C GLY A 225 -7.21 -16.96 -3.57
N SER A 226 -5.90 -17.15 -3.67
CA SER A 226 -5.23 -18.46 -3.74
C SER A 226 -4.75 -18.92 -2.37
N ARG A 227 -4.63 -20.23 -2.15
CA ARG A 227 -3.99 -20.74 -0.92
C ARG A 227 -2.52 -20.35 -0.93
N LEU A 228 -2.03 -19.85 0.20
CA LEU A 228 -0.62 -19.55 0.38
C LEU A 228 0.12 -20.83 0.72
N THR A 229 1.29 -21.02 0.12
CA THR A 229 2.22 -22.08 0.49
C THR A 229 3.00 -21.68 1.73
N PRO A 230 3.40 -22.63 2.60
CA PRO A 230 4.32 -22.35 3.69
C PRO A 230 5.62 -21.69 3.21
N PHE A 231 6.35 -21.05 4.12
CA PHE A 231 7.64 -20.44 3.81
C PHE A 231 8.58 -21.42 3.13
N TYR A 232 9.35 -20.91 2.18
CA TYR A 232 10.45 -21.69 1.62
C TYR A 232 11.48 -22.00 2.72
N ARG A 233 11.87 -23.27 2.79
CA ARG A 233 12.96 -23.78 3.62
C ARG A 233 13.88 -24.59 2.74
N GLY A 234 15.11 -24.15 2.60
CA GLY A 234 16.04 -24.83 1.73
C GLY A 234 17.44 -24.28 1.82
N ARG A 235 18.21 -24.46 0.74
CA ARG A 235 19.58 -23.98 0.66
C ARG A 235 19.55 -22.53 0.22
N ASP A 236 19.57 -21.64 1.21
CA ASP A 236 19.73 -20.21 1.01
C ASP A 236 21.11 -19.74 1.45
N LEU A 237 21.52 -18.62 0.88
CA LEU A 237 22.73 -17.90 1.26
C LEU A 237 22.35 -16.44 1.51
N VAL A 238 22.94 -15.85 2.53
CA VAL A 238 22.84 -14.41 2.75
C VAL A 238 24.05 -13.78 2.09
N ARG A 239 23.79 -12.87 1.15
CA ARG A 239 24.88 -12.21 0.44
C ARG A 239 25.62 -11.23 1.39
N PRO A 240 26.95 -11.10 1.30
CA PRO A 240 27.71 -10.21 2.19
C PRO A 240 27.27 -8.74 2.15
N ASP A 241 26.80 -8.27 0.99
CA ASP A 241 26.26 -6.91 0.82
C ASP A 241 24.96 -6.72 1.61
N ALA A 242 24.05 -7.69 1.58
CA ALA A 242 22.83 -7.64 2.39
C ALA A 242 23.13 -7.62 3.90
N VAL A 243 24.13 -8.40 4.35
CA VAL A 243 24.60 -8.36 5.76
C VAL A 243 25.16 -6.98 6.11
N ALA A 244 25.98 -6.39 5.23
CA ALA A 244 26.55 -5.06 5.45
C ALA A 244 25.46 -3.99 5.58
N LEU A 245 24.50 -3.97 4.66
CA LEU A 245 23.37 -3.05 4.67
C LEU A 245 22.49 -3.22 5.91
N ALA A 246 22.22 -4.46 6.34
CA ALA A 246 21.47 -4.72 7.55
C ALA A 246 22.20 -4.27 8.82
N ARG A 247 23.54 -4.43 8.87
CA ARG A 247 24.37 -3.92 9.98
C ARG A 247 24.41 -2.38 9.99
N ASP A 248 24.49 -1.75 8.82
CA ASP A 248 24.40 -0.29 8.70
C ASP A 248 23.06 0.24 9.19
N PHE A 249 21.97 -0.39 8.74
CA PHE A 249 20.63 -0.06 9.18
C PHE A 249 20.47 -0.23 10.69
N LYS A 250 20.92 -1.36 11.26
CA LYS A 250 20.93 -1.59 12.72
C LYS A 250 21.66 -0.46 13.46
N ARG A 251 22.87 -0.11 13.02
CA ARG A 251 23.65 0.99 13.62
C ARG A 251 22.91 2.31 13.59
N GLU A 252 22.24 2.62 12.48
CA GLU A 252 21.46 3.84 12.36
C GLU A 252 20.27 3.88 13.34
N ILE A 253 19.53 2.78 13.45
CA ILE A 253 18.43 2.66 14.41
C ILE A 253 18.94 2.77 15.87
N GLU A 254 20.06 2.12 16.19
CA GLU A 254 20.65 2.17 17.53
C GLU A 254 21.22 3.56 17.88
N THR A 255 21.75 4.29 16.90
CA THR A 255 22.29 5.65 17.10
C THR A 255 21.23 6.64 17.57
N ILE A 256 19.97 6.45 17.16
CA ILE A 256 18.86 7.29 17.63
C ILE A 256 18.22 6.76 18.93
N GLY A 257 18.78 5.69 19.51
CA GLY A 257 18.31 5.06 20.74
C GLY A 257 17.13 4.11 20.56
N ALA A 258 16.80 3.74 19.32
CA ALA A 258 15.73 2.79 19.03
C ALA A 258 16.26 1.35 19.09
N ARG A 259 15.34 0.42 19.37
CA ARG A 259 15.58 -1.03 19.23
C ARG A 259 15.09 -1.52 17.88
N LEU A 260 15.69 -2.59 17.38
CA LEU A 260 15.35 -3.17 16.08
C LEU A 260 14.87 -4.62 16.26
N VAL A 261 13.75 -4.95 15.61
CA VAL A 261 13.23 -6.30 15.47
C VAL A 261 13.01 -6.58 13.99
N PHE A 262 13.46 -7.74 13.52
CA PHE A 262 13.13 -8.23 12.19
C PHE A 262 11.84 -9.03 12.22
N VAL A 263 11.06 -8.89 11.16
CA VAL A 263 9.83 -9.65 10.97
C VAL A 263 9.78 -10.22 9.57
N LEU A 264 9.08 -11.33 9.41
CA LEU A 264 8.90 -11.95 8.10
C LEU A 264 7.41 -12.10 7.79
N MET A 265 6.96 -11.37 6.77
CA MET A 265 5.58 -11.45 6.31
C MET A 265 5.40 -12.65 5.37
N PRO A 266 4.30 -13.40 5.48
CA PRO A 266 4.05 -14.57 4.65
C PRO A 266 3.80 -14.17 3.20
N GLY A 267 4.37 -14.93 2.26
CA GLY A 267 4.27 -14.69 0.83
C GLY A 267 4.86 -15.86 0.02
N ARG A 268 4.48 -15.98 -1.26
CA ARG A 268 4.82 -17.15 -2.10
C ARG A 268 6.33 -17.38 -2.23
N ASP A 269 7.08 -16.29 -2.39
CA ASP A 269 8.50 -16.33 -2.74
C ASP A 269 9.39 -15.89 -1.56
N VAL A 270 8.90 -16.10 -0.32
CA VAL A 270 9.56 -15.66 0.92
C VAL A 270 10.30 -16.82 1.58
N SER A 271 11.58 -16.61 1.89
CA SER A 271 12.44 -17.61 2.52
C SER A 271 12.61 -17.35 4.02
N LEU A 272 12.14 -18.29 4.83
CA LEU A 272 12.39 -18.27 6.27
C LEU A 272 13.86 -18.56 6.58
N THR A 273 14.50 -19.45 5.82
CA THR A 273 15.92 -19.77 5.99
C THR A 273 16.79 -18.55 5.76
N HIS A 274 16.54 -17.78 4.70
CA HIS A 274 17.27 -16.54 4.44
C HIS A 274 17.08 -15.52 5.58
N ALA A 275 15.83 -15.32 6.02
CA ALA A 275 15.50 -14.40 7.10
C ALA A 275 16.22 -14.77 8.41
N GLN A 276 16.22 -16.05 8.78
CA GLN A 276 16.91 -16.57 9.98
C GLN A 276 18.42 -16.32 9.90
N LEU A 277 19.06 -16.73 8.80
CA LEU A 277 20.50 -16.53 8.60
C LEU A 277 20.89 -15.06 8.68
N LEU A 278 20.13 -14.17 8.06
CA LEU A 278 20.44 -12.73 8.09
C LEU A 278 20.21 -12.15 9.50
N SER A 279 19.18 -12.61 10.21
CA SER A 279 18.92 -12.21 11.60
C SER A 279 20.07 -12.60 12.53
N ASP A 280 20.54 -13.84 12.41
CA ASP A 280 21.63 -14.40 13.21
C ASP A 280 22.95 -13.67 12.94
N GLU A 281 23.28 -13.42 11.68
CA GLU A 281 24.49 -12.69 11.26
C GLU A 281 24.54 -11.23 11.75
N VAL A 282 23.37 -10.60 11.92
CA VAL A 282 23.24 -9.20 12.32
C VAL A 282 22.99 -9.05 13.82
N GLY A 283 22.61 -10.14 14.51
CA GLY A 283 22.29 -10.16 15.93
C GLY A 283 21.03 -9.36 16.24
N VAL A 284 19.97 -9.57 15.45
CA VAL A 284 18.66 -8.94 15.62
C VAL A 284 17.62 -10.04 15.84
N PRO A 285 16.65 -9.90 16.75
CA PRO A 285 15.60 -10.89 16.94
C PRO A 285 14.66 -10.94 15.72
N LEU A 286 14.23 -12.15 15.34
CA LEU A 286 13.28 -12.40 14.25
C LEU A 286 11.93 -12.89 14.77
N VAL A 287 10.85 -12.24 14.35
CA VAL A 287 9.47 -12.71 14.54
C VAL A 287 8.90 -13.14 13.19
N ALA A 288 8.78 -14.46 13.00
CA ALA A 288 8.32 -15.07 11.76
C ALA A 288 7.37 -16.25 12.03
N PRO A 289 6.17 -15.99 12.58
CA PRO A 289 5.22 -17.06 12.90
C PRO A 289 4.74 -17.76 11.63
N GLU A 290 4.57 -19.07 11.73
CA GLU A 290 3.88 -19.84 10.71
C GLU A 290 2.41 -19.96 11.07
N VAL A 291 1.55 -19.67 10.10
CA VAL A 291 0.10 -19.75 10.25
C VAL A 291 -0.43 -20.57 9.09
N ASP A 292 -1.11 -21.65 9.42
CA ASP A 292 -1.71 -22.54 8.43
C ASP A 292 -2.98 -21.92 7.83
N GLY A 293 -3.29 -22.35 6.59
CA GLY A 293 -4.55 -22.01 5.94
C GLY A 293 -4.67 -20.57 5.43
N LEU A 294 -3.57 -19.81 5.41
CA LEU A 294 -3.55 -18.47 4.83
C LEU A 294 -3.85 -18.47 3.33
N ARG A 295 -4.40 -17.36 2.85
CA ARG A 295 -4.73 -17.12 1.44
C ARG A 295 -4.17 -15.77 0.99
N THR A 296 -3.80 -15.69 -0.28
CA THR A 296 -3.34 -14.46 -0.93
C THR A 296 -4.34 -13.95 -1.93
N MET A 297 -4.56 -12.63 -1.96
CA MET A 297 -5.47 -11.97 -2.89
C MET A 297 -4.99 -12.04 -4.35
N ASP A 298 -3.69 -11.92 -4.58
CA ASP A 298 -3.08 -11.82 -5.91
C ASP A 298 -1.89 -12.78 -6.11
N GLY A 299 -1.74 -13.77 -5.21
CA GLY A 299 -0.59 -14.66 -5.19
C GLY A 299 0.60 -14.14 -4.36
N SER A 300 0.59 -12.89 -3.91
CA SER A 300 1.69 -12.27 -3.14
C SER A 300 1.24 -11.67 -1.80
N HIS A 301 0.10 -10.98 -1.77
CA HIS A 301 -0.40 -10.27 -0.59
C HIS A 301 -1.52 -11.04 0.10
N LEU A 302 -1.60 -11.00 1.43
CA LEU A 302 -2.65 -11.70 2.17
C LEU A 302 -4.05 -11.14 1.85
N SER A 303 -5.04 -12.03 1.77
CA SER A 303 -6.45 -11.62 1.79
C SER A 303 -6.82 -10.97 3.14
N ASP A 304 -7.91 -10.22 3.21
CA ASP A 304 -8.34 -9.53 4.43
C ASP A 304 -8.48 -10.49 5.63
N ASP A 305 -9.23 -11.59 5.48
CA ASP A 305 -9.37 -12.63 6.52
C ASP A 305 -8.02 -13.26 6.94
N SER A 306 -7.11 -13.44 5.98
CA SER A 306 -5.80 -14.04 6.24
C SER A 306 -4.89 -13.06 6.96
N ALA A 307 -4.96 -11.77 6.62
CA ALA A 307 -4.22 -10.71 7.29
C ALA A 307 -4.68 -10.57 8.75
N GLU A 308 -5.99 -10.58 9.01
CA GLU A 308 -6.53 -10.55 10.38
C GLU A 308 -6.08 -11.78 11.18
N HIS A 309 -6.20 -12.98 10.60
CA HIS A 309 -5.74 -14.20 11.25
C HIS A 309 -4.23 -14.16 11.54
N TYR A 310 -3.42 -13.79 10.55
CA TYR A 310 -1.98 -13.71 10.69
C TYR A 310 -1.58 -12.67 11.75
N ALA A 311 -2.15 -11.46 11.71
CA ALA A 311 -1.85 -10.39 12.65
C ALA A 311 -2.06 -10.82 14.11
N ARG A 312 -3.15 -11.53 14.40
CA ARG A 312 -3.43 -12.08 15.74
C ARG A 312 -2.34 -13.03 16.23
N VAL A 313 -1.87 -13.96 15.39
CA VAL A 313 -0.80 -14.89 15.75
C VAL A 313 0.54 -14.18 15.83
N PHE A 314 0.80 -13.25 14.92
CA PHE A 314 2.00 -12.42 14.91
C PHE A 314 2.18 -11.64 16.20
N PHE A 315 1.14 -10.99 16.70
CA PHE A 315 1.20 -10.24 17.94
C PHE A 315 1.50 -11.10 19.18
N GLN A 316 1.04 -12.36 19.20
CA GLN A 316 1.39 -13.31 20.26
C GLN A 316 2.88 -13.68 20.23
N HIS A 317 3.49 -13.76 19.05
CA HIS A 317 4.92 -14.04 18.90
C HIS A 317 5.79 -12.79 19.10
N LEU A 318 5.23 -11.60 18.91
CA LEU A 318 5.92 -10.35 19.16
C LEU A 318 6.05 -10.06 20.67
N ASP A 319 5.07 -10.48 21.48
CA ASP A 319 5.06 -10.26 22.93
C ASP A 319 6.35 -10.65 23.67
N PRO A 320 6.87 -11.90 23.57
CA PRO A 320 8.09 -12.29 24.28
C PRO A 320 9.29 -11.44 23.86
N VAL A 321 9.41 -11.08 22.58
CA VAL A 321 10.50 -10.24 22.08
C VAL A 321 10.42 -8.83 22.66
N LEU A 322 9.22 -8.26 22.79
CA LEU A 322 9.05 -6.96 23.43
C LEU A 322 9.36 -6.98 24.93
N ASP A 323 9.04 -8.09 25.61
CA ASP A 323 9.33 -8.25 27.03
C ASP A 323 10.83 -8.41 27.30
N GLU A 324 11.55 -9.15 26.46
CA GLU A 324 13.02 -9.25 26.51
C GLU A 324 13.68 -7.88 26.31
N ILE A 325 13.26 -7.14 25.27
CA ILE A 325 13.78 -5.79 25.00
C ILE A 325 13.54 -4.83 26.18
N ARG A 326 12.42 -4.98 26.89
CA ARG A 326 12.11 -4.18 28.09
C ARG A 326 12.93 -4.61 29.30
N ALA A 327 13.22 -5.90 29.45
CA ALA A 327 14.03 -6.41 30.54
C ALA A 327 15.47 -5.89 30.48
N GLU A 328 16.05 -5.79 29.29
CA GLU A 328 17.38 -5.21 29.06
C GLU A 328 17.50 -3.71 29.42
N GLN A 329 16.37 -3.03 29.67
CA GLN A 329 16.33 -1.60 30.01
C GLN A 329 16.29 -1.32 31.52
N ARG A 330 16.10 -2.35 32.35
CA ARG A 330 16.03 -2.21 33.82
C ARG A 330 17.38 -2.47 34.46
#